data_AF-A0A951UJB4-F1
#
_entry.id   AF-A0A951UJB4-F1
#
_cell.length_a   1.000
_cell.length_b   1.000
_cell.length_c   1.000
_cell.angle_alpha   90.00
_cell.angle_beta   90.00
_cell.angle_gamma   90.00
#
_symmetry.space_group_name_H-M   'P 1'
#
loop_
_entity.id
_entity.type
_entity.pdbx_description
1 polymer ?
#
loop_
_entity_poly.entity_id
_entity_poly.type
_entity_poly.pdbx_seq_one_letter_code
_entity_poly.pdbx_strand_id
1 'polypeptide(L)' 'MDGQDNSIDSWWQQVKSYTAMFMEQVKIGVDAVKEFLSSLTSDERWGVMVQFDEVEPLKFGQLVADAPDWVEWMG' A
#
# COMPACT_ATOMS: atom_id res chain seq x y z
N MET A 1 21.42 23.56 5.98
CA MET A 1 21.02 22.75 4.81
C MET A 1 20.04 21.75 5.39
N ASP A 2 18.76 22.11 5.45
CA ASP A 2 17.78 21.40 6.30
C ASP A 2 16.42 21.34 5.60
N GLY A 3 16.42 20.87 4.35
CA GLY A 3 15.24 20.86 3.48
C GLY A 3 14.76 19.47 3.06
N GLN A 4 15.50 18.40 3.36
CA GLN A 4 15.19 17.05 2.88
C GLN A 4 14.60 16.13 3.96
N ASP A 5 14.88 16.37 5.24
CA ASP A 5 14.50 15.47 6.34
C ASP A 5 12.96 15.37 6.49
N ASN A 6 12.26 16.51 6.42
CA ASN A 6 10.80 16.54 6.54
C ASN A 6 10.03 15.93 5.35
N SER A 7 10.63 15.86 4.16
CA SER A 7 9.90 15.41 2.95
C SER A 7 9.73 13.90 2.92
N ILE A 8 10.76 13.16 3.35
CA ILE A 8 10.72 11.70 3.42
C ILE A 8 9.79 11.25 4.55
N ASP A 9 9.88 11.92 5.71
CA ASP A 9 8.97 11.66 6.83
C ASP A 9 7.51 11.95 6.47
N SER A 10 7.24 13.07 5.79
CA SER A 10 5.88 13.40 5.34
C SER A 10 5.33 12.36 4.36
N TRP A 11 6.15 11.88 3.44
CA TRP A 11 5.74 10.85 2.49
C TRP A 11 5.42 9.54 3.21
N TRP A 12 6.26 9.11 4.15
CA TRP A 12 6.00 7.90 4.94
C TRP A 12 4.76 8.01 5.83
N GLN A 13 4.46 9.18 6.39
CA GLN A 13 3.20 9.40 7.13
C GLN A 13 1.97 9.29 6.23
N GLN A 14 2.08 9.75 4.98
CA GLN A 14 1.03 9.60 3.99
C GLN A 14 0.84 8.13 3.59
N VAL A 15 1.92 7.40 3.34
CA VAL A 15 1.89 5.95 3.08
C VAL A 15 1.22 5.20 4.23
N LYS A 16 1.59 5.48 5.49
CA LYS A 16 0.96 4.85 6.66
C LYS A 16 -0.54 5.12 6.73
N SER A 17 -0.97 6.32 6.38
CA SER A 17 -2.39 6.69 6.32
C SER A 17 -3.12 5.93 5.20
N TYR A 18 -2.51 5.77 4.03
CA TYR A 18 -3.06 4.95 2.95
C TYR A 18 -3.06 3.47 3.28
N THR A 19 -2.06 2.94 3.98
CA THR A 19 -2.04 1.55 4.43
C THR A 19 -3.20 1.27 5.39
N ALA A 20 -3.56 2.21 6.26
CA ALA A 20 -4.73 2.05 7.12
C ALA A 20 -6.03 1.89 6.30
N MET A 21 -6.23 2.73 5.28
CA MET A 21 -7.38 2.64 4.37
C MET A 21 -7.34 1.37 3.51
N PHE A 22 -6.17 1.00 3.00
CA PHE A 22 -5.93 -0.20 2.22
C PHE A 22 -6.36 -1.46 2.98
N MET A 23 -6.03 -1.55 4.27
CA MET A 23 -6.43 -2.67 5.12
C MET A 23 -7.96 -2.80 5.28
N GLU A 24 -8.71 -1.71 5.13
CA GLU A 24 -10.17 -1.78 5.08
C GLU A 24 -10.64 -2.36 3.74
N GLN A 25 -9.99 -2.00 2.63
CA GLN A 25 -10.30 -2.54 1.30
C GLN A 25 -9.98 -4.04 1.19
N VAL A 26 -8.89 -4.50 1.81
CA VAL A 26 -8.53 -5.93 1.86
C VAL A 26 -9.65 -6.77 2.50
N LYS A 27 -10.40 -6.23 3.47
CA LYS A 27 -11.53 -6.93 4.09
C LYS A 27 -12.76 -7.00 3.18
N ILE A 28 -12.87 -6.10 2.21
CA ILE A 28 -13.97 -6.05 1.25
C ILE A 28 -13.67 -7.02 0.09
N GLY A 29 -12.43 -7.00 -0.43
CA GLY A 29 -11.95 -7.94 -1.44
C GLY A 29 -10.98 -7.32 -2.45
N VAL A 30 -10.51 -8.15 -3.37
CA VAL A 30 -9.48 -7.81 -4.36
C VAL A 30 -9.90 -6.65 -5.29
N ASP A 31 -11.16 -6.59 -5.72
CA ASP A 31 -11.62 -5.52 -6.61
C ASP A 31 -11.56 -4.13 -5.92
N ALA A 32 -11.93 -4.07 -4.64
CA ALA A 32 -11.85 -2.84 -3.84
C ALA A 32 -10.39 -2.41 -3.62
N VAL A 33 -9.49 -3.38 -3.42
CA VAL A 33 -8.04 -3.14 -3.34
C VAL A 33 -7.52 -2.53 -4.64
N LYS A 34 -7.90 -3.08 -5.80
CA LYS A 34 -7.47 -2.57 -7.12
C LYS A 34 -8.00 -1.18 -7.39
N GLU A 35 -9.27 -0.92 -7.08
CA GLU A 35 -9.86 0.41 -7.22
C GLU A 35 -9.12 1.44 -6.36
N PHE A 36 -8.86 1.11 -5.09
CA PHE A 36 -8.11 1.97 -4.19
C PHE A 36 -6.70 2.25 -4.69
N LEU A 37 -5.94 1.21 -5.06
CA LEU A 37 -4.58 1.37 -5.58
C LEU A 37 -4.55 2.23 -6.85
N SER A 38 -5.56 2.13 -7.72
CA SER A 38 -5.64 2.92 -8.95
C SER A 38 -5.72 4.44 -8.70
N SER A 39 -6.17 4.86 -7.51
CA SER A 39 -6.19 6.27 -7.10
C SER A 39 -4.84 6.81 -6.62
N LEU A 40 -3.86 5.92 -6.38
CA LEU A 40 -2.52 6.24 -5.90
C LEU A 40 -1.50 6.30 -7.04
N THR A 41 -0.41 7.04 -6.81
CA THR A 41 0.79 7.00 -7.65
C THR A 41 1.54 5.68 -7.49
N SER A 42 2.35 5.30 -8.49
CA SER A 42 3.09 4.03 -8.46
C SER A 42 3.99 3.92 -7.21
N ASP A 43 4.66 5.00 -6.80
CA ASP A 43 5.49 5.03 -5.59
C ASP A 43 4.67 4.80 -4.31
N GLU A 44 3.50 5.43 -4.21
CA GLU A 44 2.59 5.24 -3.06
C GLU A 44 2.03 3.82 -3.00
N ARG A 45 1.70 3.20 -4.16
CA ARG A 45 1.26 1.80 -4.20
C ARG A 45 2.32 0.88 -3.63
N TRP A 46 3.58 1.05 -4.05
CA TRP A 46 4.70 0.30 -3.51
C TRP A 46 4.90 0.55 -2.02
N GLY A 47 4.86 1.82 -1.60
CA GLY A 47 4.96 2.19 -0.18
C GLY A 47 3.89 1.52 0.67
N VAL A 48 2.64 1.52 0.20
CA VAL A 48 1.51 0.88 0.89
C VAL A 48 1.70 -0.62 1.01
N MET A 49 2.14 -1.30 -0.06
CA MET A 49 2.39 -2.75 -0.04
C MET A 49 3.54 -3.12 0.91
N VAL A 50 4.63 -2.34 0.92
CA VAL A 50 5.75 -2.55 1.86
C VAL A 50 5.30 -2.35 3.30
N GLN A 51 4.60 -1.25 3.59
CA GLN A 51 4.12 -0.98 4.94
C GLN A 51 3.06 -2.00 5.38
N PHE A 52 2.24 -2.51 4.46
CA PHE A 52 1.24 -3.54 4.74
C PHE A 52 1.88 -4.89 5.09
N ASP A 53 2.90 -5.32 4.33
CA ASP A 53 3.69 -6.51 4.65
C ASP A 53 4.38 -6.38 6.02
N GLU A 54 4.90 -5.19 6.34
CA GLU A 54 5.53 -4.94 7.64
C GLU A 54 4.56 -5.09 8.83
N VAL A 55 3.32 -4.58 8.72
CA VAL A 55 2.36 -4.56 9.84
C VAL A 55 1.49 -5.81 9.92
N GLU A 56 1.17 -6.43 8.78
CA GLU A 56 0.21 -7.54 8.67
C GLU A 56 0.72 -8.60 7.66
N PRO A 57 1.91 -9.20 7.88
CA PRO A 57 2.58 -10.09 6.92
C PRO A 57 1.73 -11.32 6.57
N LEU A 58 0.92 -11.81 7.51
CA LEU A 58 0.02 -12.94 7.27
C LEU A 58 -1.10 -12.58 6.28
N LYS A 59 -1.67 -11.38 6.39
CA LYS A 59 -2.72 -10.93 5.47
C LYS A 59 -2.13 -10.54 4.12
N PHE A 60 -0.92 -10.00 4.10
CA PHE A 60 -0.17 -9.82 2.88
C PHE A 60 0.02 -11.15 2.13
N GLY A 61 0.49 -12.19 2.83
CA GLY A 61 0.62 -13.53 2.24
C GLY A 61 -0.70 -14.08 1.68
N GLN A 62 -1.83 -13.85 2.37
CA GLN A 62 -3.15 -14.24 1.88
C GLN A 62 -3.54 -13.44 0.62
N LEU A 63 -3.36 -12.13 0.61
CA LEU A 63 -3.66 -11.27 -0.55
C LEU A 63 -2.85 -11.71 -1.78
N VAL A 64 -1.56 -12.00 -1.60
CA VAL A 64 -0.68 -12.46 -2.69
C VAL A 64 -1.06 -13.86 -3.18
N ALA A 65 -1.55 -14.73 -2.29
CA ALA A 65 -2.05 -16.04 -2.69
C ALA A 65 -3.36 -15.96 -3.47
N ASP A 66 -4.26 -15.05 -3.06
CA ASP A 66 -5.56 -14.84 -3.70
C ASP A 66 -5.45 -14.07 -5.03
N ALA A 67 -4.42 -13.22 -5.16
CA ALA A 67 -4.14 -12.45 -6.36
C ALA A 67 -2.64 -12.52 -6.73
N PRO A 68 -2.20 -13.60 -7.40
CA PRO A 68 -0.79 -13.79 -7.75
C PRO A 68 -0.26 -12.73 -8.74
N ASP A 69 -1.14 -12.04 -9.47
CA ASP A 69 -0.86 -10.96 -10.41
C ASP A 69 -0.77 -9.57 -9.75
N TRP A 70 -0.83 -9.46 -8.41
CA TRP A 70 -0.86 -8.18 -7.69
C TRP A 70 0.24 -7.19 -8.08
N VAL A 71 1.42 -7.70 -8.49
CA VAL A 71 2.56 -6.90 -8.92
C VAL A 71 2.22 -6.07 -10.17
N GLU A 72 1.35 -6.57 -11.04
CA GLU A 72 0.89 -5.84 -12.24
C GLU A 72 0.10 -4.57 -11.89
N TRP A 73 -0.45 -4.49 -10.67
CA TRP A 73 -1.22 -3.32 -10.22
C TRP A 73 -0.32 -2.19 -9.72
N MET A 74 0.98 -2.45 -9.55
CA MET A 74 1.95 -1.47 -9.04
C MET A 74 2.50 -0.54 -10.13
N GLY A 75 2.14 -0.78 -11.40
CA GLY A 75 2.53 0.01 -12.58
C GLY A 75 1.81 1.34 -12.70
#